data_AF-A0A9E6BSG2-F1
#
_entry.id   AF-A0A9E6BSG2-F1
#
_cell.length_a   1.000
_cell.length_b   1.000
_cell.length_c   1.000
_cell.angle_alpha   90.00
_cell.angle_beta   90.00
_cell.angle_gamma   90.00
#
_symmetry.space_group_name_H-M   'P 1'
#
loop_
_entity.id
_entity.type
_entity.pdbx_description
1 polymer ?
#
loop_
_entity_poly.entity_id
_entity_poly.type
_entity_poly.pdbx_seq_one_letter_code
_entity_poly.pdbx_strand_id
1 'polypeptide(L)' 'MATRAQMQTLARRHQELDAEITAEIKHPAFDEMRVFDLKRQKLRVKDRIAEIDLDVKPG' A
#
# COMPACT_ATOMS: atom_id res chain seq x y z
N MET A 1 -20.34 0.11 -6.05
CA MET A 1 -19.50 0.41 -7.23
C MET A 1 -18.32 1.26 -6.78
N ALA A 2 -17.19 0.64 -6.51
CA ALA A 2 -15.94 1.37 -6.35
C ALA A 2 -15.63 2.11 -7.66
N THR A 3 -15.32 3.40 -7.57
CA THR A 3 -15.00 4.22 -8.74
C THR A 3 -13.54 3.97 -9.14
N ARG A 4 -13.24 3.93 -10.44
CA ARG A 4 -11.84 3.80 -10.94
C ARG A 4 -10.87 4.80 -10.29
N ALA A 5 -11.36 5.97 -9.89
CA ALA A 5 -10.62 6.98 -9.16
C ALA A 5 -10.15 6.51 -7.77
N GLN A 6 -10.97 5.76 -7.03
CA GLN A 6 -10.60 5.18 -5.73
C GLN A 6 -9.48 4.13 -5.89
N MET A 7 -9.56 3.30 -6.93
CA MET A 7 -8.51 2.32 -7.24
C MET A 7 -7.18 3.01 -7.58
N GLN A 8 -7.19 4.04 -8.43
CA GLN A 8 -5.97 4.81 -8.75
C GLN A 8 -5.37 5.50 -7.52
N THR A 9 -6.20 6.06 -6.65
CA THR A 9 -5.75 6.72 -5.42
C THR A 9 -5.08 5.73 -4.47
N LEU A 10 -5.66 4.53 -4.32
CA LEU A 10 -5.09 3.47 -3.49
C LEU A 10 -3.81 2.89 -4.11
N ALA A 11 -3.77 2.68 -5.42
CA ALA A 11 -2.57 2.22 -6.13
C ALA A 11 -1.41 3.21 -5.96
N ARG A 12 -1.70 4.52 -6.04
CA ARG A 12 -0.70 5.57 -5.79
C ARG A 12 -0.20 5.55 -4.35
N ARG A 13 -1.10 5.48 -3.36
CA ARG A 13 -0.70 5.33 -1.93
C ARG A 13 0.16 4.10 -1.70
N HIS A 14 -0.17 2.99 -2.36
CA HIS A 14 0.64 1.77 -2.26
C HIS A 14 2.05 1.98 -2.83
N GLN A 15 2.18 2.64 -3.99
CA GLN A 15 3.49 2.98 -4.55
C GLN A 15 4.29 3.94 -3.67
N GLU A 16 3.64 4.94 -3.07
CA GLU A 16 4.28 5.88 -2.15
C GLU A 16 4.82 5.17 -0.90
N LEU A 17 4.02 4.30 -0.28
CA LEU A 17 4.45 3.47 0.85
C LEU A 17 5.61 2.54 0.47
N ASP A 18 5.60 1.96 -0.74
CA ASP A 18 6.70 1.13 -1.23
C ASP A 18 7.99 1.91 -1.44
N ALA A 19 7.88 3.12 -1.99
CA ALA A 19 9.01 4.01 -2.17
C ALA A 19 9.61 4.44 -0.82
N GLU A 20 8.77 4.78 0.15
CA GLU A 20 9.20 5.12 1.52
C GLU A 20 9.90 3.94 2.19
N ILE A 21 9.32 2.73 2.15
CA ILE A 21 9.95 1.52 2.69
C ILE A 21 11.30 1.26 2.03
N THR A 22 11.37 1.41 0.71
CA THR A 22 12.61 1.16 -0.05
C THR A 22 13.68 2.20 0.26
N ALA A 23 13.29 3.47 0.41
CA ALA A 23 14.20 4.54 0.78
C ALA A 23 14.73 4.32 2.20
N GLU A 24 13.85 3.98 3.14
CA GLU A 24 14.20 3.70 4.53
C GLU A 24 15.16 2.51 4.61
N ILE A 25 14.83 1.34 4.04
CA ILE A 25 15.71 0.15 4.05
C ILE A 25 17.07 0.39 3.37
N LYS A 26 17.15 1.32 2.40
CA LYS A 26 18.42 1.69 1.77
C LYS A 26 19.34 2.49 2.69
N HIS A 27 18.82 3.12 3.74
CA HIS A 27 19.66 3.80 4.72
C HIS A 27 20.38 2.77 5.60
N PRO A 28 21.71 2.87 5.79
CA PRO A 28 22.47 1.91 6.61
C PRO A 28 22.13 1.96 8.12
N ALA A 29 21.42 2.99 8.57
CA ALA A 29 20.93 3.15 9.95
C ALA A 29 19.39 3.26 9.97
N PHE A 30 18.72 2.50 9.12
CA PHE A 30 17.27 2.53 9.02
C PHE A 30 16.61 2.03 10.29
N ASP A 31 15.46 2.61 10.62
CA ASP A 31 14.68 2.18 11.77
C ASP A 31 13.82 0.96 11.38
N GLU A 32 14.19 -0.22 11.88
CA GLU A 32 13.44 -1.46 11.66
C GLU A 32 12.00 -1.36 12.14
N MET A 33 11.72 -0.64 13.24
CA MET A 33 10.38 -0.45 13.78
C MET A 33 9.54 0.41 12.82
N ARG A 34 10.14 1.46 12.26
CA ARG A 34 9.50 2.31 11.24
C ARG A 34 9.21 1.53 9.96
N VAL A 35 10.15 0.72 9.48
CA VAL A 35 9.95 -0.16 8.32
C VAL A 35 8.85 -1.20 8.59
N PHE A 36 8.78 -1.74 9.80
CA PHE A 36 7.74 -2.70 10.19
C PHE A 36 6.34 -2.05 10.16
N ASP A 37 6.21 -0.84 10.71
CA ASP A 37 4.95 -0.09 10.68
C ASP A 37 4.54 0.29 9.25
N LEU A 38 5.48 0.74 8.42
CA LEU A 38 5.23 1.03 7.01
C LEU A 38 4.78 -0.22 6.24
N LYS A 39 5.44 -1.37 6.46
CA LYS A 39 5.02 -2.65 5.86
C LYS A 39 3.61 -3.04 6.31
N ARG A 40 3.25 -2.82 7.57
CA ARG A 40 1.92 -3.10 8.11
C ARG A 40 0.86 -2.18 7.51
N GLN A 41 1.17 -0.89 7.32
CA GLN A 41 0.31 0.04 6.59
C GLN A 41 0.15 -0.36 5.12
N LYS A 42 1.23 -0.76 4.46
CA LYS A 42 1.21 -1.28 3.10
C LYS A 42 0.31 -2.51 2.98
N LEU A 43 0.39 -3.43 3.95
CA LEU A 43 -0.47 -4.62 3.98
C LEU A 43 -1.96 -4.23 4.03
N ARG A 44 -2.31 -3.30 4.92
CA ARG A 44 -3.68 -2.77 5.03
C ARG A 44 -4.18 -2.11 3.74
N VAL A 45 -3.32 -1.34 3.07
CA VAL A 45 -3.67 -0.73 1.77
C VAL A 45 -3.86 -1.80 0.71
N LYS A 46 -3.01 -2.83 0.68
CA LYS A 46 -3.14 -3.98 -0.22
C LYS A 46 -4.44 -4.76 0.04
N ASP A 47 -4.79 -5.01 1.29
CA ASP A 47 -6.04 -5.68 1.66
C ASP A 47 -7.25 -4.85 1.23
N ARG A 48 -7.20 -3.52 1.38
CA ARG A 48 -8.24 -2.60 0.90
C ARG A 48 -8.38 -2.59 -0.62
N ILE A 49 -7.26 -2.69 -1.34
CA ILE A 49 -7.25 -2.83 -2.81
C ILE A 49 -7.88 -4.17 -3.20
N ALA A 50 -7.52 -5.26 -2.52
CA ALA A 50 -8.08 -6.58 -2.79
C ALA A 50 -9.59 -6.63 -2.50
N GLU A 51 -10.05 -5.99 -1.43
CA GLU A 51 -11.48 -5.85 -1.10
C GLU A 51 -12.23 -5.12 -2.22
N ILE A 52 -11.66 -4.04 -2.75
CA ILE A 52 -12.25 -3.30 -3.88
C ILE A 52 -12.20 -4.12 -5.18
N ASP A 53 -11.10 -4.83 -5.45
CA ASP A 53 -10.97 -5.67 -6.65
C ASP A 53 -11.96 -6.84 -6.63
N LEU A 54 -12.23 -7.40 -5.43
CA LEU A 54 -13.27 -8.40 -5.22
C LEU A 54 -14.68 -7.81 -5.43
N ASP A 55 -14.96 -6.59 -4.98
CA ASP A 55 -16.24 -5.90 -5.20
C ASP A 55 -16.47 -5.51 -6.68
N VAL A 56 -15.39 -5.29 -7.44
CA VAL A 56 -15.44 -4.86 -8.85
C VAL A 56 -15.54 -6.04 -9.83
N LYS A 57 -15.32 -7.29 -9.39
CA LYS A 57 -15.63 -8.48 -10.20
C LYS A 57 -17.07 -8.92 -9.96
N PRO A 58 -18.02 -8.58 -10.85
CA PRO A 58 -19.28 -9.30 -10.85
C PRO A 58 -18.99 -10.72 -11.34
N GLY A 59 -19.37 -11.71 -10.54
CA GLY A 59 -19.59 -13.06 -11.05
C GLY A 59 -20.73 -13.07 -12.06
#